data_AF-A0A9P5GIQ8-F1
#
_entry.id   AF-A0A9P5GIQ8-F1
#
_cell.length_a   1.000
_cell.length_b   1.000
_cell.length_c   1.000
_cell.angle_alpha   90.00
_cell.angle_beta   90.00
_cell.angle_gamma   90.00
#
_symmetry.space_group_name_H-M   'P 1'
#
loop_
_entity.id
_entity.type
_entity.pdbx_description
1 polymer ?
#
loop_
_entity_poly.entity_id
_entity_poly.type
_entity_poly.pdbx_seq_one_letter_code
_entity_poly.pdbx_strand_id
1 'polypeptide(L)'
;MVTPSPFAPSFTDLPVSNILIVTLYCIHYLNRAIISPFFSAPSMSPIHVAIMSSAMLFNWFNSACLAGWLRGYTVPTIPSFHEASSRSPSRSAVTDLIPTVGVLLFVIGMAGNIYSETALFRLRREEAEKRTAKKADDETSAGQGNGNKYHKVYVIPPSRGVFRHILYPHYVFEWLEWIGFALAGTAVVPLSALPISVSASSVGIAPPLHLAPWLVPAAWVAGKLDVSLPLPAVVFVINAITNMLPHARWGRKWYVEKFGKKAVAGRGAVVPGCAWM
;
A
#
# COMPACT_ATOMS: atom_id res chain seq x y z
N MET A 1 28.65 27.44 20.96
CA MET A 1 28.88 26.21 20.15
C MET A 1 28.33 25.05 20.97
N VAL A 2 27.04 24.74 20.82
CA VAL A 2 26.40 23.65 21.57
C VAL A 2 26.63 22.40 20.73
N THR A 3 27.50 21.51 21.20
CA THR A 3 27.66 20.18 20.62
C THR A 3 26.31 19.45 20.77
N PRO A 4 25.69 18.96 19.68
CA PRO A 4 24.53 18.10 19.83
C PRO A 4 24.98 16.83 20.55
N SER A 5 24.28 16.46 21.63
CA SER A 5 24.45 15.16 22.28
C SER A 5 24.32 14.05 21.21
N PRO A 6 25.25 13.09 21.13
CA PRO A 6 25.29 12.05 20.09
C PRO A 6 24.33 10.89 20.40
N PHE A 7 23.25 11.15 21.15
CA PHE A 7 22.30 10.09 21.48
C PHE A 7 21.34 9.88 20.32
N ALA A 8 21.75 9.03 19.37
CA ALA A 8 20.78 8.40 18.49
C ALA A 8 19.89 7.51 19.38
N PRO A 9 18.57 7.76 19.46
CA PRO A 9 17.69 6.98 20.33
C PRO A 9 17.78 5.49 19.95
N SER A 10 17.92 4.63 20.96
CA SER A 10 17.85 3.18 20.80
C SER A 10 16.43 2.77 20.37
N PHE A 11 16.28 1.59 19.78
CA PHE A 11 14.97 1.02 19.45
C PHE A 11 14.02 0.95 20.66
N THR A 12 14.57 0.79 21.87
CA THR A 12 13.83 0.76 23.13
C THR A 12 13.27 2.11 23.54
N ASP A 13 13.80 3.19 22.99
CA ASP A 13 13.46 4.56 23.39
C ASP A 13 12.35 5.15 22.50
N LEU A 14 11.97 4.43 21.45
CA LEU A 14 10.92 4.84 20.53
C LEU A 14 9.52 4.52 21.09
N PRO A 15 8.52 5.38 20.86
CA PRO A 15 7.13 5.09 21.22
C PRO A 15 6.65 3.77 20.63
N VAL A 16 5.91 2.99 21.43
CA VAL A 16 5.34 1.70 21.01
C VAL A 16 4.45 1.86 19.78
N SER A 17 3.71 2.97 19.66
CA SER A 17 2.91 3.27 18.48
C SER A 17 3.78 3.40 17.22
N ASN A 18 4.88 4.14 17.27
CA ASN A 18 5.80 4.29 16.14
C ASN A 18 6.38 2.92 15.73
N ILE A 19 6.81 2.10 16.69
CA ILE A 19 7.32 0.75 16.43
C ILE A 19 6.25 -0.12 15.77
N LEU A 20 5.01 -0.06 16.25
CA LEU A 20 3.89 -0.79 15.66
C LEU A 20 3.70 -0.39 14.18
N ILE A 21 3.63 0.91 13.88
CA ILE A 21 3.40 1.36 12.49
C ILE A 21 4.58 0.99 11.59
N VAL A 22 5.83 1.12 12.05
CA VAL A 22 7.01 0.61 11.33
C VAL A 22 6.89 -0.89 11.06
N THR A 23 6.45 -1.65 12.05
CA THR A 23 6.29 -3.11 11.93
C THR A 23 5.25 -3.46 10.87
N LEU A 24 4.10 -2.76 10.83
CA LEU A 24 3.07 -2.94 9.80
C LEU A 24 3.64 -2.68 8.40
N TYR A 25 4.39 -1.58 8.22
CA TYR A 25 5.06 -1.26 6.96
C TYR A 25 6.04 -2.36 6.53
N CYS A 26 6.89 -2.82 7.46
CA CYS A 26 7.87 -3.87 7.18
C CYS A 26 7.19 -5.20 6.86
N ILE A 27 6.08 -5.56 7.52
CA ILE A 27 5.32 -6.78 7.25
C ILE A 27 4.73 -6.75 5.83
N HIS A 28 4.16 -5.62 5.40
CA HIS A 28 3.70 -5.45 4.01
C HIS A 28 4.83 -5.68 3.02
N TYR A 29 5.96 -4.99 3.19
CA TYR A 29 7.08 -5.08 2.24
C TYR A 29 7.83 -6.42 2.32
N LEU A 30 7.84 -7.09 3.47
CA LEU A 30 8.31 -8.47 3.58
C LEU A 30 7.45 -9.39 2.70
N ASN A 31 6.13 -9.23 2.75
CA ASN A 31 5.24 -9.98 1.89
C ASN A 31 5.48 -9.66 0.40
N ARG A 32 5.54 -8.37 0.04
CA ARG A 32 5.57 -7.94 -1.37
C ARG A 32 6.92 -8.08 -2.06
N ALA A 33 8.02 -7.82 -1.35
CA ALA A 33 9.36 -7.85 -1.93
C ALA A 33 10.04 -9.21 -1.79
N ILE A 34 9.66 -10.01 -0.79
CA ILE A 34 10.31 -11.31 -0.52
C ILE A 34 9.33 -12.47 -0.71
N ILE A 35 8.23 -12.52 0.05
CA ILE A 35 7.38 -13.72 0.03
C ILE A 35 6.71 -13.92 -1.33
N SER A 36 6.08 -12.87 -1.87
CA SER A 36 5.29 -12.96 -3.10
C SER A 36 6.16 -13.28 -4.33
N PRO A 37 7.28 -12.59 -4.59
CA PRO A 37 8.09 -12.85 -5.79
C PRO A 37 8.82 -14.19 -5.75
N PHE A 38 9.33 -14.61 -4.59
CA PHE A 38 10.14 -15.83 -4.49
C PHE A 38 9.31 -17.11 -4.31
N PHE A 39 8.13 -17.03 -3.70
CA PHE A 39 7.37 -18.23 -3.30
C PHE A 39 5.96 -18.33 -3.89
N SER A 40 5.31 -17.21 -4.23
CA SER A 40 3.89 -17.22 -4.64
C SER A 40 3.68 -16.99 -6.13
N ALA A 41 4.42 -16.05 -6.71
CA ALA A 41 4.21 -15.59 -8.07
C ALA A 41 4.64 -16.66 -9.09
N PRO A 42 3.76 -17.02 -10.06
CA PRO A 42 4.20 -17.79 -11.22
C PRO A 42 5.08 -16.89 -12.09
N SER A 43 5.81 -17.48 -13.04
CA SER A 43 6.70 -16.69 -13.89
C SER A 43 5.98 -15.52 -14.55
N MET A 44 6.55 -14.34 -14.36
CA MET A 44 6.04 -13.08 -14.89
C MET A 44 6.74 -12.75 -16.23
N SER A 45 6.10 -11.91 -17.04
CA SER A 45 6.70 -11.40 -18.28
C SER A 45 7.89 -10.48 -17.97
N PRO A 46 8.91 -10.41 -18.85
CA PRO A 46 10.02 -9.46 -18.70
C PRO A 46 9.53 -8.02 -18.54
N ILE A 47 10.14 -7.29 -17.61
CA ILE A 47 9.83 -5.90 -17.30
C ILE A 47 10.91 -5.02 -17.94
N HIS A 48 10.53 -3.89 -18.54
CA HIS A 48 11.49 -2.93 -19.07
C HIS A 48 12.33 -2.28 -17.96
N VAL A 49 13.64 -2.13 -18.18
CA VAL A 49 14.59 -1.57 -17.20
C VAL A 49 14.16 -0.18 -16.72
N ALA A 50 13.66 0.68 -17.60
CA ALA A 50 13.19 2.02 -17.22
C ALA A 50 12.05 1.98 -16.19
N ILE A 51 11.11 1.04 -16.33
CA ILE A 51 9.99 0.85 -15.40
C ILE A 51 10.51 0.34 -14.05
N MET A 52 11.43 -0.63 -14.08
CA MET A 52 12.08 -1.16 -12.88
C MET A 52 12.82 -0.05 -12.11
N SER A 53 13.66 0.73 -12.79
CA SER A 53 14.41 1.84 -12.17
C SER A 53 13.47 2.90 -11.59
N SER A 54 12.39 3.24 -12.29
CA SER A 54 11.38 4.17 -11.78
C SER A 54 10.70 3.64 -10.51
N ALA A 55 10.34 2.34 -10.48
CA ALA A 55 9.76 1.71 -9.31
C ALA A 55 10.74 1.68 -8.12
N MET A 56 12.03 1.42 -8.37
CA MET A 56 13.07 1.45 -7.33
C MET A 56 13.24 2.86 -6.75
N LEU A 57 13.34 3.88 -7.60
CA LEU A 57 13.45 5.28 -7.17
C LEU A 57 12.21 5.71 -6.38
N PHE A 58 11.02 5.39 -6.87
CA PHE A 58 9.78 5.67 -6.15
C PHE A 58 9.78 5.04 -4.75
N ASN A 59 10.10 3.76 -4.63
CA ASN A 59 10.14 3.08 -3.33
C ASN A 59 11.20 3.70 -2.42
N TRP A 60 12.39 4.04 -2.93
CA TRP A 60 13.42 4.70 -2.14
C TRP A 60 12.93 6.05 -1.57
N PHE A 61 12.39 6.93 -2.39
CA PHE A 61 11.86 8.23 -1.94
C PHE A 61 10.67 8.06 -0.99
N ASN A 62 9.72 7.18 -1.32
CA ASN A 62 8.54 6.93 -0.49
C ASN A 62 8.93 6.39 0.89
N SER A 63 9.82 5.39 0.94
CA SER A 63 10.34 4.83 2.20
C SER A 63 11.13 5.87 2.99
N ALA A 64 11.95 6.72 2.36
CA ALA A 64 12.71 7.76 3.05
C ALA A 64 11.78 8.80 3.71
N CYS A 65 10.75 9.26 2.99
CA CYS A 65 9.74 10.18 3.52
C CYS A 65 8.97 9.56 4.70
N LEU A 66 8.53 8.30 4.55
CA LEU A 66 7.84 7.56 5.61
C LEU A 66 8.74 7.32 6.82
N ALA A 67 10.00 6.92 6.61
CA ALA A 67 10.95 6.65 7.69
C ALA A 67 11.25 7.90 8.52
N GLY A 68 11.40 9.07 7.89
CA GLY A 68 11.55 10.34 8.61
C GLY A 68 10.35 10.62 9.52
N TRP A 69 9.15 10.52 8.98
CA TRP A 69 7.94 10.72 9.78
C TRP A 69 7.74 9.66 10.88
N LEU A 70 7.99 8.39 10.61
CA LEU A 70 7.88 7.30 11.60
C LEU A 70 8.92 7.41 12.71
N ARG A 71 10.09 7.96 12.41
CA ARG A 71 11.09 8.36 13.40
C ARG A 71 10.64 9.55 14.25
N GLY A 72 9.53 10.20 13.92
CA GLY A 72 9.02 11.35 14.66
C GLY A 72 9.62 12.69 14.23
N TYR A 73 10.22 12.77 13.03
CA TYR A 73 10.56 14.06 12.43
C TYR A 73 9.28 14.77 11.97
N THR A 74 9.22 16.05 12.27
CA THR A 74 8.06 16.91 12.03
C THR A 74 8.31 17.77 10.80
N VAL A 75 7.26 17.97 9.99
CA VAL A 75 7.33 18.79 8.78
C VAL A 75 6.37 19.96 8.96
N PRO A 76 6.87 21.17 9.23
CA PRO A 76 6.00 22.33 9.36
C PRO A 76 5.26 22.59 8.04
N THR A 77 3.95 22.83 8.10
CA THR A 77 3.13 23.09 6.92
C THR A 77 2.54 24.51 6.91
N ILE A 78 2.22 24.99 5.70
CA ILE A 78 1.44 26.20 5.45
C ILE A 78 0.17 25.81 4.68
N PRO A 79 -1.05 26.08 5.21
CA PRO A 79 -1.32 26.58 6.56
C PRO A 79 -0.85 25.60 7.65
N SER A 80 -0.58 26.13 8.84
CA SER A 80 -0.10 25.33 9.97
C SER A 80 -1.26 24.53 10.56
N PHE A 81 -1.07 23.22 10.65
CA PHE A 81 -2.00 22.31 11.30
C PHE A 81 -1.36 21.77 12.59
N HIS A 82 -2.19 21.50 13.60
CA HIS A 82 -1.72 21.03 14.89
C HIS A 82 -1.05 19.66 14.77
N GLU A 83 0.16 19.55 15.29
CA GLU A 83 0.67 18.26 15.76
C GLU A 83 0.01 18.00 17.10
N ALA A 84 -0.63 16.84 17.27
CA ALA A 84 -1.37 16.56 18.49
C ALA A 84 -0.38 16.58 19.67
N SER A 85 -0.42 17.65 20.47
CA SER A 85 0.37 17.74 21.69
C SER A 85 -0.14 16.68 22.65
N SER A 86 0.74 15.83 23.17
CA SER A 86 0.41 14.87 24.21
C SER A 86 -0.15 15.62 25.42
N ARG A 87 -1.48 15.60 25.59
CA ARG A 87 -2.33 16.17 26.66
C ARG A 87 -3.25 17.31 26.20
N SER A 88 -4.24 16.99 25.37
CA SER A 88 -5.52 17.69 25.43
C SER A 88 -6.43 16.94 26.42
N PRO A 89 -6.84 17.55 27.56
CA PRO A 89 -7.62 16.87 28.60
C PRO A 89 -9.06 16.51 28.19
N SER A 90 -9.53 16.89 26.99
CA SER A 90 -10.87 16.55 26.48
C SER A 90 -10.84 15.78 25.15
N ARG A 91 -9.92 14.84 24.98
CA ARG A 91 -9.88 14.01 23.77
C ARG A 91 -11.11 13.10 23.74
N SER A 92 -11.86 13.14 22.64
CA SER A 92 -13.05 12.31 22.46
C SER A 92 -12.66 10.83 22.35
N ALA A 93 -13.43 9.93 22.97
CA ALA A 93 -13.23 8.48 22.84
C ALA A 93 -13.23 8.02 21.37
N VAL A 94 -13.94 8.72 20.49
CA VAL A 94 -13.94 8.46 19.04
C VAL A 94 -12.55 8.70 18.44
N THR A 95 -11.87 9.76 18.86
CA THR A 95 -10.52 10.12 18.40
C THR A 95 -9.50 9.06 18.82
N ASP A 96 -9.64 8.52 20.04
CA ASP A 96 -8.74 7.47 20.56
C ASP A 96 -8.93 6.12 19.86
N LEU A 97 -10.09 5.88 19.23
CA LEU A 97 -10.35 4.66 18.46
C LEU A 97 -9.77 4.70 17.04
N ILE A 98 -9.45 5.88 16.49
CA ILE A 98 -8.98 6.03 15.09
C ILE A 98 -7.76 5.14 14.80
N PRO A 99 -6.70 5.12 15.63
CA PRO A 99 -5.54 4.28 15.36
C PRO A 99 -5.88 2.79 15.36
N THR A 100 -6.74 2.37 16.29
CA THR A 100 -7.19 0.98 16.42
C THR A 100 -7.99 0.53 15.20
N VAL A 101 -8.92 1.36 14.74
CA VAL A 101 -9.65 1.14 13.49
C VAL A 101 -8.67 1.07 12.31
N GLY A 102 -7.66 1.95 12.30
CA GLY A 102 -6.59 1.92 11.29
C GLY A 102 -5.84 0.59 11.22
N VAL A 103 -5.43 0.04 12.37
CA VAL A 103 -4.77 -1.27 12.43
C VAL A 103 -5.69 -2.39 11.94
N LEU A 104 -6.97 -2.38 12.31
CA LEU A 104 -7.94 -3.37 11.83
C LEU A 104 -8.12 -3.30 10.31
N LEU A 105 -8.25 -2.09 9.76
CA LEU A 105 -8.34 -1.89 8.31
C LEU A 105 -7.06 -2.31 7.59
N PHE A 106 -5.89 -2.05 8.18
CA PHE A 106 -4.61 -2.52 7.66
C PHE A 106 -4.59 -4.04 7.55
N VAL A 107 -4.94 -4.75 8.63
CA VAL A 107 -4.92 -6.22 8.66
C VAL A 107 -5.94 -6.82 7.67
N ILE A 108 -7.16 -6.28 7.62
CA ILE A 108 -8.19 -6.72 6.66
C ILE A 108 -7.73 -6.47 5.23
N GLY A 109 -7.15 -5.29 4.96
CA GLY A 109 -6.60 -4.92 3.66
C GLY A 109 -5.47 -5.87 3.24
N MET A 110 -4.47 -6.06 4.09
CA MET A 110 -3.35 -6.95 3.80
C MET A 110 -3.81 -8.40 3.55
N ALA A 111 -4.68 -8.93 4.42
CA ALA A 111 -5.21 -10.29 4.25
C ALA A 111 -6.01 -10.44 2.96
N GLY A 112 -6.87 -9.46 2.64
CA GLY A 112 -7.65 -9.44 1.41
C GLY A 112 -6.81 -9.30 0.15
N ASN A 113 -5.74 -8.50 0.20
CA ASN A 113 -4.77 -8.34 -0.88
C ASN A 113 -4.06 -9.68 -1.16
N ILE A 114 -3.43 -10.27 -0.14
CA ILE A 114 -2.71 -11.56 -0.24
C ILE A 114 -3.65 -12.67 -0.74
N TYR A 115 -4.86 -12.75 -0.18
CA TYR A 115 -5.86 -13.73 -0.61
C TYR A 115 -6.18 -13.58 -2.10
N SER A 116 -6.43 -12.35 -2.54
CA SER A 116 -6.80 -12.04 -3.92
C SER A 116 -5.65 -12.32 -4.89
N GLU A 117 -4.42 -11.92 -4.57
CA GLU A 117 -3.24 -12.19 -5.40
C GLU A 117 -2.95 -13.69 -5.49
N THR A 118 -2.95 -14.39 -4.37
CA THR A 118 -2.70 -15.85 -4.33
C THR A 118 -3.75 -16.61 -5.12
N ALA A 119 -5.02 -16.17 -5.08
CA ALA A 119 -6.07 -16.74 -5.90
C ALA A 119 -5.79 -16.55 -7.41
N LEU A 120 -5.34 -15.37 -7.84
CA LEU A 120 -4.97 -15.11 -9.24
C LEU A 120 -3.76 -15.95 -9.68
N PHE A 121 -2.76 -16.10 -8.82
CA PHE A 121 -1.60 -16.95 -9.08
C PHE A 121 -1.99 -18.41 -9.24
N ARG A 122 -2.86 -18.93 -8.35
CA ARG A 122 -3.39 -20.28 -8.47
C ARG A 122 -4.12 -20.50 -9.78
N LEU A 123 -5.01 -19.59 -10.17
CA LEU A 123 -5.74 -19.69 -11.45
C LEU A 123 -4.80 -19.73 -12.65
N ARG A 124 -3.74 -18.92 -12.65
CA ARG A 124 -2.72 -18.96 -13.71
C ARG A 124 -1.95 -20.27 -13.73
N ARG A 125 -1.66 -20.87 -12.57
CA ARG A 125 -0.98 -22.17 -12.50
C ARG A 125 -1.83 -23.31 -13.03
N GLU A 126 -3.08 -23.39 -12.59
CA GLU A 126 -4.03 -24.42 -13.03
C GLU A 126 -4.24 -24.35 -14.55
N GLU A 127 -4.38 -23.15 -15.12
CA GLU A 127 -4.56 -22.99 -16.56
C GLU A 127 -3.29 -23.26 -17.37
N ALA A 128 -2.10 -23.00 -16.82
CA ALA A 128 -0.85 -23.39 -17.45
C ALA A 128 -0.72 -24.93 -17.51
N GLU A 129 -1.05 -25.61 -16.41
CA GLU A 129 -1.01 -27.08 -16.30
C GLU A 129 -2.01 -27.77 -17.24
N LYS A 130 -3.25 -27.27 -17.32
CA LYS A 130 -4.25 -27.78 -18.27
C LYS A 130 -3.78 -27.66 -19.72
N ARG A 131 -3.14 -26.55 -20.08
CA ARG A 131 -2.60 -26.35 -21.44
C ARG A 131 -1.43 -27.28 -21.74
N THR A 132 -0.58 -27.56 -20.76
CA THR A 132 0.53 -28.51 -20.94
C THR A 132 0.03 -29.94 -21.04
N ALA A 133 -0.96 -30.34 -20.24
CA ALA A 133 -1.56 -31.67 -20.30
C ALA A 133 -2.24 -31.91 -21.66
N LYS A 134 -3.05 -30.96 -22.12
CA LYS A 134 -3.70 -31.06 -23.44
C LYS A 134 -2.70 -31.19 -24.59
N LYS A 135 -1.58 -30.47 -24.54
CA LYS A 135 -0.52 -30.61 -25.54
C LYS A 135 0.17 -31.96 -25.52
N ALA A 136 0.35 -32.55 -24.34
CA ALA A 136 0.92 -33.90 -24.20
C ALA A 136 -0.02 -34.97 -24.78
N ASP A 137 -1.34 -34.77 -24.66
CA ASP A 137 -2.34 -35.67 -25.23
C ASP A 137 -2.47 -35.52 -26.77
N ASP A 138 -2.23 -34.31 -27.31
CA ASP A 138 -2.36 -34.00 -28.75
C ASP A 138 -1.07 -34.31 -29.59
N GLU A 139 0.12 -34.45 -28.99
CA GLU A 139 1.39 -34.64 -29.73
C GLU A 139 1.92 -36.08 -29.77
N THR A 140 1.65 -36.73 -30.92
CA THR A 140 2.47 -37.79 -31.54
C THR A 140 3.54 -37.19 -32.47
N SER A 141 4.03 -35.97 -32.23
CA SER A 141 4.97 -35.30 -33.14
C SER A 141 5.95 -34.40 -32.41
N ALA A 142 7.22 -34.62 -32.72
CA ALA A 142 8.39 -34.01 -32.11
C ALA A 142 8.41 -32.49 -32.23
N GLY A 143 8.59 -31.82 -31.08
CA GLY A 143 8.88 -30.39 -31.01
C GLY A 143 9.23 -29.98 -29.59
N GLN A 144 10.51 -30.05 -29.24
CA GLN A 144 11.06 -29.67 -27.94
C GLN A 144 10.85 -28.16 -27.69
N GLY A 145 9.67 -27.78 -27.24
CA GLY A 145 9.32 -26.41 -26.88
C GLY A 145 9.89 -26.06 -25.51
N ASN A 146 11.17 -25.70 -25.45
CA ASN A 146 11.84 -25.14 -24.26
C ASN A 146 11.33 -23.70 -23.96
N GLY A 147 10.01 -23.54 -23.87
CA GLY A 147 9.33 -22.29 -23.58
C GLY A 147 8.68 -22.37 -22.20
N ASN A 148 8.81 -21.28 -21.43
CA ASN A 148 8.22 -21.18 -20.10
C ASN A 148 6.71 -21.43 -20.13
N LYS A 149 6.22 -22.45 -19.41
CA LYS A 149 4.80 -22.88 -19.40
C LYS A 149 3.81 -21.78 -18.99
N TYR A 150 4.28 -20.73 -18.33
CA TYR A 150 3.48 -19.58 -17.90
C TYR A 150 3.39 -18.45 -18.93
N HIS A 151 4.07 -18.55 -20.07
CA HIS A 151 4.13 -17.48 -21.06
C HIS A 151 2.74 -17.21 -21.68
N LYS A 152 2.24 -15.98 -21.51
CA LYS A 152 0.94 -15.49 -22.04
C LYS A 152 -0.28 -16.33 -21.61
N VAL A 153 -0.23 -16.94 -20.42
CA VAL A 153 -1.39 -17.60 -19.81
C VAL A 153 -2.22 -16.56 -19.06
N TYR A 154 -3.36 -16.19 -19.65
CA TYR A 154 -4.31 -15.26 -19.05
C TYR A 154 -5.61 -15.97 -18.73
N VAL A 155 -6.15 -15.67 -17.56
CA VAL A 155 -7.35 -16.30 -17.00
C VAL A 155 -8.23 -15.21 -16.46
N ILE A 156 -9.52 -15.28 -16.79
CA ILE A 156 -10.51 -14.43 -16.14
C ILE A 156 -10.91 -15.07 -14.81
N PRO A 157 -10.83 -14.36 -13.67
CA PRO A 157 -11.23 -14.94 -12.40
C PRO A 157 -12.72 -15.28 -12.41
N PRO A 158 -13.12 -16.41 -11.79
CA PRO A 158 -14.53 -16.77 -11.67
C PRO A 158 -15.29 -15.72 -10.85
N SER A 159 -16.58 -15.51 -11.15
CA SER A 159 -17.45 -14.54 -10.48
C SER A 159 -17.91 -15.00 -9.09
N ARG A 160 -16.96 -15.31 -8.20
CA ARG A 160 -17.20 -15.79 -6.83
C ARG A 160 -16.34 -15.06 -5.80
N GLY A 161 -16.80 -15.04 -4.55
CA GLY A 161 -16.10 -14.36 -3.46
C GLY A 161 -15.79 -12.90 -3.79
N VAL A 162 -14.56 -12.47 -3.49
CA VAL A 162 -14.07 -11.10 -3.75
C VAL A 162 -14.04 -10.71 -5.23
N PHE A 163 -14.08 -11.67 -6.16
CA PHE A 163 -14.10 -11.45 -7.61
C PHE A 163 -15.52 -11.40 -8.21
N ARG A 164 -16.55 -11.49 -7.38
CA ARG A 164 -17.95 -11.53 -7.83
C ARG A 164 -18.36 -10.27 -8.58
N HIS A 165 -17.97 -9.11 -8.07
CA HIS A 165 -18.41 -7.80 -8.61
C HIS A 165 -17.30 -7.00 -9.28
N ILE A 166 -16.03 -7.30 -8.98
CA ILE A 166 -14.86 -6.56 -9.47
C ILE A 166 -13.74 -7.51 -9.91
N LEU A 167 -12.88 -7.05 -10.82
CA LEU A 167 -11.77 -7.83 -11.38
C LEU A 167 -10.45 -7.66 -10.61
N TYR A 168 -10.25 -6.52 -9.93
CA TYR A 168 -9.03 -6.14 -9.21
C TYR A 168 -9.27 -5.94 -7.70
N PRO A 169 -9.83 -6.92 -6.97
CA PRO A 169 -10.04 -6.79 -5.53
C PRO A 169 -8.73 -6.60 -4.75
N HIS A 170 -7.61 -7.17 -5.23
CA HIS A 170 -6.29 -6.98 -4.61
C HIS A 170 -5.90 -5.50 -4.52
N TYR A 171 -6.20 -4.66 -5.53
CA TYR A 171 -5.96 -3.22 -5.45
C TYR A 171 -6.86 -2.53 -4.42
N VAL A 172 -8.15 -2.87 -4.37
CA VAL A 172 -9.08 -2.28 -3.39
C VAL A 172 -8.65 -2.61 -1.96
N PHE A 173 -8.21 -3.85 -1.74
CA PHE A 173 -7.68 -4.27 -0.44
C PHE A 173 -6.34 -3.61 -0.12
N GLU A 174 -5.47 -3.37 -1.10
CA GLU A 174 -4.23 -2.60 -0.91
C GLU A 174 -4.54 -1.13 -0.57
N TRP A 175 -5.57 -0.53 -1.18
CA TRP A 175 -6.04 0.81 -0.79
C TRP A 175 -6.57 0.83 0.63
N LEU A 176 -7.37 -0.17 1.01
CA LEU A 176 -7.88 -0.31 2.37
C LEU A 176 -6.74 -0.46 3.38
N GLU A 177 -5.71 -1.23 3.02
CA GLU A 177 -4.50 -1.42 3.81
C GLU A 177 -3.79 -0.09 4.07
N TRP A 178 -3.50 0.68 3.02
CA TRP A 178 -2.79 1.96 3.16
C TRP A 178 -3.63 3.06 3.81
N ILE A 179 -4.96 3.05 3.62
CA ILE A 179 -5.87 3.92 4.37
C ILE A 179 -5.81 3.56 5.86
N GLY A 180 -5.85 2.27 6.18
CA GLY A 180 -5.66 1.77 7.54
C GLY A 180 -4.33 2.19 8.14
N PHE A 181 -3.24 2.07 7.36
CA PHE A 181 -1.90 2.53 7.75
C PHE A 181 -1.86 4.02 8.08
N ALA A 182 -2.50 4.87 7.25
CA ALA A 182 -2.58 6.30 7.50
C ALA A 182 -3.37 6.60 8.79
N LEU A 183 -4.52 5.95 9.00
CA LEU A 183 -5.32 6.11 10.22
C LEU A 183 -4.57 5.64 11.47
N ALA A 184 -3.89 4.49 11.41
CA ALA A 184 -3.03 3.99 12.47
C ALA A 184 -1.86 4.96 12.75
N GLY A 185 -1.36 5.60 11.71
CA GLY A 185 -0.34 6.65 11.72
C GLY A 185 -0.70 7.89 12.55
N THR A 186 -1.98 8.15 12.83
CA THR A 186 -2.38 9.26 13.71
C THR A 186 -1.87 9.12 15.14
N ALA A 187 -1.47 7.90 15.55
CA ALA A 187 -0.83 7.61 16.84
C ALA A 187 0.71 7.78 16.83
N VAL A 188 1.32 8.13 15.69
CA VAL A 188 2.76 8.40 15.61
C VAL A 188 3.07 9.67 16.40
N VAL A 189 4.01 9.55 17.34
CA VAL A 189 4.41 10.62 18.24
C VAL A 189 5.72 11.24 17.73
N PRO A 190 5.83 12.57 17.67
CA PRO A 190 7.06 13.23 17.28
C PRO A 190 8.14 13.09 18.35
N LEU A 191 9.41 13.14 17.93
CA LEU A 191 10.54 13.00 18.85
C LEU A 191 10.57 14.12 19.91
N SER A 192 10.08 15.31 19.55
CA SER A 192 9.97 16.49 20.42
C SER A 192 8.99 16.31 21.59
N ALA A 193 8.09 15.33 21.52
CA ALA A 193 7.14 15.03 22.58
C ALA A 193 7.69 14.02 23.60
N LEU A 194 8.91 13.50 23.41
CA LEU A 194 9.58 12.62 24.36
C LEU A 194 10.16 13.40 25.55
N PRO A 195 10.44 12.76 26.71
CA PRO A 195 11.07 13.41 27.85
C PRO A 195 12.40 14.09 27.46
N ILE A 196 12.77 15.17 28.13
CA ILE A 196 13.96 16.00 27.84
C ILE A 196 15.27 15.17 27.80
N SER A 197 15.33 14.03 28.49
CA SER A 197 16.46 13.09 28.46
C SER A 197 16.65 12.35 27.13
N VAL A 198 15.62 12.30 26.27
CA VAL A 198 15.59 11.61 24.97
C VAL A 198 15.21 12.56 23.83
N SER A 199 14.57 13.68 24.14
CA SER A 199 14.23 14.73 23.18
C SER A 199 15.48 15.39 22.61
N ALA A 200 15.78 15.13 21.35
CA ALA A 200 16.63 16.01 20.57
C ALA A 200 15.87 17.33 20.32
N SER A 201 16.54 18.48 20.42
CA SER A 201 15.97 19.76 19.99
C SER A 201 15.35 19.58 18.61
N SER A 202 14.05 19.86 18.46
CA SER A 202 13.37 19.82 17.17
C SER A 202 13.91 20.96 16.31
N VAL A 203 15.08 20.75 15.72
CA VAL A 203 15.56 21.58 14.62
C VAL A 203 14.59 21.29 13.48
N GLY A 204 13.80 22.28 13.07
CA GLY A 204 13.10 22.20 11.79
C GLY A 204 14.17 22.08 10.71
N ILE A 205 14.43 20.85 10.25
CA ILE A 205 15.49 20.57 9.27
C ILE A 205 15.11 21.14 7.89
N ALA A 206 13.82 21.39 7.66
CA ALA A 206 13.28 21.89 6.40
C ALA A 206 12.42 23.15 6.60
N PRO A 207 12.42 24.09 5.62
CA PRO A 207 11.49 25.21 5.61
C PRO A 207 10.04 24.71 5.56
N PRO A 208 9.08 25.50 6.07
CA PRO A 208 7.67 25.13 6.01
C PRO A 208 7.20 24.82 4.59
N LEU A 209 6.52 23.69 4.42
CA LEU A 209 6.01 23.26 3.12
C LEU A 209 4.60 23.79 2.89
N HIS A 210 4.36 24.35 1.71
CA HIS A 210 3.00 24.64 1.27
C HIS A 210 2.26 23.34 0.97
N LEU A 211 1.17 23.10 1.66
CA LEU A 211 0.34 21.93 1.41
C LEU A 211 -0.31 22.04 0.04
N ALA A 212 -0.18 20.97 -0.75
CA ALA A 212 -0.88 20.88 -2.01
C ALA A 212 -2.40 20.96 -1.79
N PRO A 213 -3.17 21.59 -2.70
CA PRO A 213 -4.62 21.80 -2.51
C PRO A 213 -5.40 20.51 -2.21
N TRP A 214 -5.00 19.38 -2.79
CA TRP A 214 -5.64 18.09 -2.59
C TRP A 214 -5.33 17.45 -1.22
N LEU A 215 -4.35 17.95 -0.47
CA LEU A 215 -4.04 17.51 0.89
C LEU A 215 -4.76 18.35 1.96
N VAL A 216 -5.26 19.52 1.60
CA VAL A 216 -5.99 20.43 2.51
C VAL A 216 -7.20 19.76 3.16
N PRO A 217 -8.04 18.96 2.46
CA PRO A 217 -9.14 18.27 3.11
C PRO A 217 -8.68 17.30 4.21
N ALA A 218 -7.61 16.54 3.97
CA ALA A 218 -7.07 15.61 4.97
C ALA A 218 -6.52 16.36 6.19
N ALA A 219 -5.82 17.48 5.96
CA ALA A 219 -5.30 18.34 7.02
C ALA A 219 -6.43 19.01 7.82
N TRP A 220 -7.49 19.45 7.15
CA TRP A 220 -8.69 20.00 7.79
C TRP A 220 -9.41 18.96 8.67
N VAL A 221 -9.59 17.74 8.17
CA VAL A 221 -10.18 16.63 8.95
C VAL A 221 -9.31 16.31 10.17
N ALA A 222 -7.99 16.23 9.99
CA ALA A 222 -7.06 15.97 11.09
C ALA A 222 -7.15 17.06 12.18
N GLY A 223 -7.20 18.34 11.78
CA GLY A 223 -7.40 19.46 12.70
C GLY A 223 -8.77 19.45 13.39
N LYS A 224 -9.83 19.02 12.71
CA LYS A 224 -11.17 18.87 13.31
C LYS A 224 -11.26 17.73 14.33
N LEU A 225 -10.50 16.66 14.12
CA LEU A 225 -10.49 15.48 14.99
C LEU A 225 -9.42 15.55 16.10
N ASP A 226 -8.62 16.61 16.14
CA ASP A 226 -7.50 16.80 17.07
C ASP A 226 -6.51 15.60 17.02
N VAL A 227 -6.13 15.23 15.79
CA VAL A 227 -5.15 14.16 15.51
C VAL A 227 -3.97 14.69 14.72
N SER A 228 -2.80 14.08 14.95
CA SER A 228 -1.62 14.34 14.13
C SER A 228 -1.89 13.98 12.68
N LEU A 229 -1.55 14.86 11.74
CA LEU A 229 -1.65 14.60 10.31
C LEU A 229 -0.54 13.62 9.89
N PRO A 230 -0.86 12.38 9.48
CA PRO A 230 0.13 11.41 9.02
C PRO A 230 0.47 11.70 7.55
N LEU A 231 1.10 12.86 7.32
CA LEU A 231 1.22 13.47 5.98
C LEU A 231 1.87 12.53 4.94
N PRO A 232 3.04 11.90 5.19
CA PRO A 232 3.61 10.98 4.20
C PRO A 232 2.75 9.76 3.91
N ALA A 233 2.03 9.22 4.90
CA ALA A 233 1.11 8.11 4.70
C ALA A 233 -0.10 8.52 3.84
N VAL A 234 -0.67 9.70 4.06
CA VAL A 234 -1.77 10.23 3.23
C VAL A 234 -1.32 10.46 1.80
N VAL A 235 -0.13 11.04 1.60
CA VAL A 235 0.44 11.21 0.25
C VAL A 235 0.62 9.85 -0.43
N PHE A 236 1.09 8.85 0.31
CA PHE A 236 1.28 7.52 -0.25
C PHE A 236 -0.05 6.84 -0.63
N VAL A 237 -1.11 6.98 0.17
CA VAL A 237 -2.46 6.51 -0.18
C VAL A 237 -2.92 7.12 -1.51
N ILE A 238 -2.75 8.43 -1.67
CA ILE A 238 -3.13 9.13 -2.90
C ILE A 238 -2.32 8.59 -4.09
N ASN A 239 -1.01 8.41 -3.92
CA ASN A 239 -0.15 7.83 -4.96
C ASN A 239 -0.57 6.40 -5.31
N ALA A 240 -0.91 5.56 -4.33
CA ALA A 240 -1.36 4.19 -4.56
C ALA A 240 -2.67 4.16 -5.37
N ILE A 241 -3.66 4.98 -5.00
CA ILE A 241 -4.94 5.05 -5.72
C ILE A 241 -4.75 5.59 -7.13
N THR A 242 -4.04 6.71 -7.28
CA THR A 242 -3.83 7.39 -8.57
C THR A 242 -2.98 6.55 -9.53
N ASN A 243 -2.08 5.70 -9.04
CA ASN A 243 -1.33 4.76 -9.86
C ASN A 243 -2.16 3.52 -10.22
N MET A 244 -2.83 2.88 -9.25
CA MET A 244 -3.52 1.59 -9.48
C MET A 244 -4.84 1.73 -10.23
N LEU A 245 -5.59 2.82 -10.03
CA LEU A 245 -6.92 2.98 -10.62
C LEU A 245 -6.89 3.04 -12.17
N PRO A 246 -6.02 3.84 -12.81
CA PRO A 246 -5.88 3.82 -14.27
C PRO A 246 -5.46 2.45 -14.80
N HIS A 247 -4.54 1.77 -14.12
CA HIS A 247 -4.09 0.43 -14.46
C HIS A 247 -5.24 -0.60 -14.40
N ALA A 248 -6.06 -0.56 -13.35
CA ALA A 248 -7.23 -1.42 -13.22
C ALA A 248 -8.23 -1.20 -14.36
N ARG A 249 -8.48 0.07 -14.70
CA ARG A 249 -9.38 0.46 -15.80
C ARG A 249 -8.89 -0.07 -17.15
N TRP A 250 -7.61 0.14 -17.47
CA TRP A 250 -7.02 -0.38 -18.70
C TRP A 250 -7.02 -1.92 -18.73
N GLY A 251 -6.74 -2.54 -17.59
CA GLY A 251 -6.79 -3.99 -17.45
C GLY A 251 -8.18 -4.58 -17.67
N ARG A 252 -9.23 -3.93 -17.15
CA ARG A 252 -10.62 -4.29 -17.46
C ARG A 252 -10.93 -4.16 -18.95
N LYS A 253 -10.53 -3.06 -19.59
CA LYS A 253 -10.72 -2.88 -21.03
C LYS A 253 -10.07 -4.03 -21.81
N TRP A 254 -8.84 -4.39 -21.44
CA TRP A 254 -8.13 -5.52 -22.00
C TRP A 254 -8.87 -6.86 -21.76
N TYR A 255 -9.44 -7.11 -20.57
CA TYR A 255 -10.26 -8.31 -20.32
C TYR A 255 -11.49 -8.37 -21.23
N VAL A 256 -12.16 -7.26 -21.45
CA VAL A 256 -13.33 -7.18 -22.35
C VAL A 256 -12.93 -7.48 -23.79
N GLU A 257 -11.82 -6.91 -24.26
CA GLU A 257 -11.29 -7.15 -25.60
C GLU A 257 -10.82 -8.60 -25.79
N LYS A 258 -10.20 -9.19 -24.77
CA LYS A 258 -9.59 -10.52 -24.86
C LYS A 258 -10.59 -11.67 -24.67
N PHE A 259 -11.54 -11.53 -23.73
CA PHE A 259 -12.47 -12.61 -23.35
C PHE A 259 -13.93 -12.30 -23.69
N GLY A 260 -14.23 -11.09 -24.14
CA GLY A 260 -15.57 -10.64 -24.48
C GLY A 260 -16.39 -10.14 -23.27
N LYS A 261 -17.38 -9.29 -23.55
CA LYS A 261 -18.26 -8.69 -22.53
C LYS A 261 -19.01 -9.71 -21.68
N LYS A 262 -19.42 -10.84 -22.29
CA LYS A 262 -20.15 -11.92 -21.61
C LYS A 262 -19.31 -12.57 -20.50
N ALA A 263 -18.02 -12.81 -20.75
CA ALA A 263 -17.12 -13.41 -19.77
C ALA A 263 -16.81 -12.47 -18.57
N VAL A 264 -16.72 -11.16 -18.84
CA VAL A 264 -16.57 -10.15 -17.78
C VAL A 264 -17.83 -10.00 -16.94
N ALA A 265 -19.00 -10.36 -17.48
CA ALA A 265 -20.28 -10.42 -16.77
C ALA A 265 -20.63 -9.11 -16.04
N GLY A 266 -20.35 -7.97 -16.68
CA GLY A 266 -20.68 -6.64 -16.14
C GLY A 266 -19.84 -6.17 -14.95
N ARG A 267 -18.87 -6.97 -14.48
CA ARG A 267 -18.00 -6.61 -13.35
C ARG A 267 -17.23 -5.32 -13.60
N GLY A 268 -17.05 -4.52 -12.55
CA GLY A 268 -16.16 -3.37 -12.57
C GLY A 268 -14.69 -3.77 -12.48
N ALA A 269 -13.78 -2.84 -12.64
CA ALA A 269 -12.36 -3.04 -12.38
C ALA A 269 -12.13 -3.08 -10.87
N VAL A 270 -12.58 -2.05 -10.15
CA VAL A 270 -12.42 -1.84 -8.70
C VAL A 270 -13.70 -1.35 -8.02
N VAL A 271 -14.65 -0.75 -8.74
CA VAL A 271 -15.95 -0.33 -8.18
C VAL A 271 -17.07 -1.28 -8.63
N PRO A 272 -17.82 -1.91 -7.70
CA PRO A 272 -18.96 -2.76 -8.05
C PRO A 272 -20.00 -2.02 -8.90
N GLY A 273 -20.43 -2.65 -9.99
CA GLY A 273 -21.50 -2.11 -10.86
C GLY A 273 -21.10 -0.90 -11.72
N CYS A 274 -19.89 -0.36 -11.57
CA CYS A 274 -19.40 0.68 -12.46
C CYS A 274 -18.69 0.01 -13.64
N ALA A 275 -19.21 0.13 -14.86
CA ALA A 275 -18.53 -0.40 -16.05
C ALA A 275 -17.36 0.47 -16.52
N TRP A 276 -17.24 1.70 -16.02
CA TRP A 276 -16.14 2.62 -16.31
C TRP A 276 -14.97 2.47 -15.33
N MET A 277 -15.25 2.13 -14.06
CA MET A 277 -14.27 1.74 -13.04
C MET A 277 -14.38 0.25 -12.71
#